data_AF-Q4WGV3-F1
#
_entry.id   AF-Q4WGV3-F1
#
_cell.length_a   1.000
_cell.length_b   1.000
_cell.length_c   1.000
_cell.angle_alpha   90.00
_cell.angle_beta   90.00
_cell.angle_gamma   90.00
#
_symmetry.space_group_name_H-M   'P 1'
#
loop_
_entity.id
_entity.type
_entity.pdbx_description
1 polymer ?
#
loop_
_entity_poly.entity_id
_entity_poly.type
_entity_poly.pdbx_seq_one_letter_code
_entity_poly.pdbx_strand_id
1 'polypeptide(L)'
;MEGSNRPAFEGLPVELQISILFNIDDLDSLRSLVFASPTYHRAYQLVRQELLNVLLQSSYDGLVDIAGAIAAVRSRGLYAVKPSNRAKIIALLDSRRRSEEIRRLGLSSWPFPDEPADVEETIQLLHLHEKATFLLDDYRRTAARPAWIELEKWKNEILPHTLSRIEQRRFLRAFYRMQIYGNIFGDIELPLGADDVEEENEWFEMWGSQTPTFTDGEIWRLFFAPLAPWEVEEFMCFWRHCYQRWEEPYLEISKSVAAYAAPGVIFFSDLPPEERPPLNRLKLDLDHMHIHQDDHREILAYMVPTFLVKILREQDFRTRRDLLLANIVIHNHSFVEYWPEPSGDDGALPLLYPADRFDFGTDVSGLKAYLETLPPHEQPNIAWTQRWLDAERDFPQVFEDMYSYAPYSGCWDWGYAIWDDERLIEWGAMDHLELRGPLT
;
A
#
# COMPACT_ATOMS: atom_id res chain seq x y z
N MET A 1 -3.65 55.42 32.70
CA MET A 1 -4.29 54.56 31.69
C MET A 1 -3.44 53.32 31.60
N GLU A 2 -3.88 52.28 32.30
CA GLU A 2 -3.23 50.96 32.33
C GLU A 2 -3.32 50.33 30.94
N GLY A 3 -2.16 50.05 30.35
CA GLY A 3 -2.08 49.24 29.14
C GLY A 3 -2.46 47.81 29.50
N SER A 4 -3.64 47.39 29.06
CA SER A 4 -4.11 46.00 29.11
C SER A 4 -3.05 45.06 28.53
N ASN A 5 -2.27 44.46 29.42
CA ASN A 5 -1.31 43.40 29.12
C ASN A 5 -2.13 42.16 28.75
N ARG A 6 -2.53 42.03 27.48
CA ARG A 6 -3.08 40.76 27.00
C ARG A 6 -2.00 39.70 27.24
N PRO A 7 -2.30 38.56 27.89
CA PRO A 7 -1.32 37.49 28.00
C PRO A 7 -0.96 37.07 26.58
N ALA A 8 0.25 37.44 26.13
CA ALA A 8 0.77 36.93 24.87
C ALA A 8 1.00 35.43 25.07
N PHE A 9 0.69 34.64 24.04
CA PHE A 9 0.97 33.20 24.01
C PHE A 9 2.43 32.87 24.37
N GLU A 10 3.34 33.83 24.10
CA GLU A 10 4.77 33.84 24.45
C GLU A 10 5.08 33.93 25.96
N GLY A 11 4.16 34.47 26.76
CA GLY A 11 4.35 34.72 28.20
C GLY A 11 3.87 33.58 29.11
N LEU A 12 3.39 32.48 28.54
CA LEU A 12 2.95 31.32 29.30
C LEU A 12 4.16 30.61 29.96
N PRO A 13 4.02 30.06 31.18
CA PRO A 13 5.00 29.14 31.74
C PRO A 13 5.28 27.95 30.81
N VAL A 14 6.51 27.43 30.84
CA VAL A 14 6.96 26.35 29.96
C VAL A 14 6.08 25.10 30.07
N GLU A 15 5.54 24.84 31.26
CA GLU A 15 4.64 23.72 31.54
C GLU A 15 3.32 23.85 30.76
N LEU A 16 2.77 25.07 30.65
CA LEU A 16 1.56 25.33 29.87
C LEU A 16 1.84 25.26 28.36
N GLN A 17 3.02 25.71 27.93
CA GLN A 17 3.43 25.58 26.52
C GLN A 17 3.58 24.12 26.12
N ILE A 18 4.21 23.30 26.98
CA ILE A 18 4.32 21.85 26.80
C ILE A 18 2.93 21.21 26.76
N SER A 19 2.03 21.59 27.67
CA SER A 19 0.66 21.09 27.66
C SER A 19 -0.06 21.41 26.36
N ILE A 20 0.09 22.63 25.83
CA ILE A 20 -0.47 23.02 24.53
C ILE A 20 0.11 22.15 23.40
N LEU A 21 1.42 21.91 23.39
CA LEU A 21 2.06 21.06 22.39
C LEU A 21 1.48 19.64 22.40
N PHE A 22 1.23 19.04 23.56
CA PHE A 22 0.62 17.70 23.70
C PHE A 22 -0.86 17.62 23.32
N ASN A 23 -1.54 18.75 23.12
CA ASN A 23 -2.94 18.81 22.65
C ASN A 23 -3.05 19.10 21.15
N ILE A 24 -1.95 19.02 20.40
CA ILE A 24 -1.95 19.15 18.94
C ILE A 24 -2.05 17.76 18.34
N ASP A 25 -3.05 17.56 17.48
CA ASP A 25 -3.40 16.25 16.93
C ASP A 25 -2.78 15.97 15.55
N ASP A 26 -2.08 16.94 14.95
CA ASP A 26 -1.48 16.80 13.61
C ASP A 26 -0.10 17.47 13.48
N LEU A 27 0.70 16.95 12.55
CA LEU A 27 2.09 17.37 12.36
C LEU A 27 2.20 18.80 11.79
N ASP A 28 1.26 19.23 10.96
CA ASP A 28 1.30 20.54 10.29
C ASP A 28 1.00 21.68 11.26
N SER A 29 0.02 21.50 12.15
CA SER A 29 -0.29 22.41 13.25
C SER A 29 0.88 22.51 14.22
N LEU A 30 1.49 21.37 14.58
CA LEU A 30 2.67 21.33 15.46
C LEU A 30 3.82 22.10 14.83
N ARG A 31 4.10 21.82 13.55
CA ARG A 31 5.14 22.48 12.77
C ARG A 31 4.91 23.99 12.69
N SER A 32 3.67 24.41 12.41
CA SER A 32 3.29 25.82 12.31
C SER A 32 3.51 26.56 13.62
N LEU A 33 3.12 25.99 14.76
CA LEU A 33 3.33 26.60 16.07
C LEU A 33 4.82 26.70 16.44
N VAL A 34 5.58 25.63 16.20
CA VAL A 34 7.02 25.57 16.48
C VAL A 34 7.80 26.59 15.64
N PHE A 35 7.42 26.82 14.38
CA PHE A 35 8.06 27.83 13.54
C PHE A 35 7.60 29.26 13.83
N ALA A 36 6.36 29.44 14.27
CA ALA A 36 5.81 30.76 14.55
C ALA A 36 6.37 31.40 15.83
N SER A 37 6.87 30.60 16.79
CA SER A 37 7.31 31.10 18.10
C SER A 37 8.63 30.47 18.58
N PRO A 38 9.66 31.27 18.87
CA PRO A 38 10.91 30.79 19.47
C PRO A 38 10.70 30.14 20.85
N THR A 39 9.69 30.57 21.60
CA THR A 39 9.42 30.05 22.94
C THR A 39 8.81 28.65 22.85
N TYR A 40 7.85 28.44 21.94
CA TYR A 40 7.34 27.10 21.62
C TYR A 40 8.40 26.21 20.96
N HIS A 41 9.32 26.77 20.17
CA HIS A 41 10.44 25.99 19.65
C HIS A 41 11.31 25.43 20.76
N ARG A 42 11.62 26.22 21.79
CA ARG A 42 12.37 25.75 22.96
C ARG A 42 11.59 24.70 23.76
N ALA A 43 10.31 24.94 24.02
CA ALA A 43 9.45 23.96 24.70
C ALA A 43 9.39 22.63 23.94
N TYR A 44 9.20 22.69 22.61
CA TYR A 44 9.23 21.54 21.73
C TYR A 44 10.56 20.78 21.81
N GLN A 45 11.70 21.47 21.78
CA GLN A 45 13.01 20.82 21.88
C GLN A 45 13.17 20.00 23.18
N LEU A 46 12.54 20.43 24.29
CA LEU A 46 12.60 19.71 25.56
C LEU A 46 11.82 18.39 25.56
N VAL A 47 10.71 18.31 24.82
CA VAL A 47 9.78 17.16 24.83
C VAL A 47 9.66 16.47 23.46
N ARG A 48 10.53 16.80 22.51
CA ARG A 48 10.40 16.43 21.09
C ARG A 48 10.13 14.95 20.86
N GLN A 49 10.92 14.07 21.46
CA GLN A 49 10.78 12.62 21.28
C GLN A 49 9.47 12.09 21.85
N GLU A 50 9.16 12.49 23.09
CA GLU A 50 7.94 12.05 23.78
C GLU A 50 6.68 12.54 23.07
N LEU A 51 6.66 13.83 22.69
CA LEU A 51 5.56 14.44 21.97
C LEU A 51 5.30 13.75 20.63
N LEU A 52 6.33 13.50 19.84
CA LEU A 52 6.18 12.84 18.54
C LEU A 52 5.73 11.38 18.69
N ASN A 53 6.19 10.68 19.73
CA ASN A 53 5.71 9.33 20.03
C ASN A 53 4.23 9.33 20.43
N VAL A 54 3.79 10.28 21.25
CA VAL A 54 2.38 10.43 21.63
C VAL A 54 1.53 10.74 20.39
N LEU A 55 1.98 11.67 19.53
CA LEU A 55 1.30 12.00 18.29
C LEU A 55 1.21 10.79 17.34
N LEU A 56 2.27 9.98 17.26
CA LEU A 56 2.27 8.77 16.44
C LEU A 56 1.28 7.73 16.97
N GLN A 57 1.28 7.47 18.27
CA GLN A 57 0.35 6.51 18.88
C GLN A 57 -1.11 6.97 18.75
N SER A 58 -1.36 8.28 18.93
CA SER A 58 -2.69 8.87 18.75
C SER A 58 -3.16 8.81 17.30
N SER A 59 -2.28 9.07 16.33
CA SER A 59 -2.66 8.99 14.92
C SER A 59 -2.95 7.56 14.47
N TYR A 60 -2.22 6.57 14.99
CA TYR A 60 -2.48 5.16 14.69
C TYR A 60 -3.79 4.64 15.29
N ASP A 61 -4.21 5.18 16.44
CA ASP A 61 -5.46 4.82 17.14
C ASP A 61 -5.67 3.30 17.27
N GLY A 62 -4.60 2.51 17.42
CA GLY A 62 -4.68 1.04 17.47
C GLY A 62 -5.17 0.34 16.19
N LEU A 63 -5.22 1.05 15.05
CA LEU A 63 -5.59 0.50 13.74
C LEU A 63 -4.40 -0.04 12.95
N VAL A 64 -3.18 0.36 13.33
CA VAL A 64 -1.94 0.07 12.57
C VAL A 64 -1.11 -1.01 13.26
N ASP A 65 -0.63 -1.98 12.48
CA ASP A 65 0.48 -2.84 12.88
C ASP A 65 1.80 -2.05 12.79
N ILE A 66 2.36 -1.70 13.95
CA ILE A 66 3.56 -0.85 14.05
C ILE A 66 4.76 -1.51 13.37
N ALA A 67 4.91 -2.84 13.46
CA ALA A 67 6.00 -3.55 12.79
C ALA A 67 5.91 -3.42 11.27
N GLY A 68 4.69 -3.48 10.72
CA GLY A 68 4.41 -3.21 9.31
C GLY A 68 4.76 -1.78 8.91
N ALA A 69 4.36 -0.78 9.69
CA ALA A 69 4.65 0.62 9.39
C ALA A 69 6.15 0.95 9.44
N ILE A 70 6.87 0.43 10.44
CA ILE A 70 8.33 0.58 10.56
C ILE A 70 9.04 -0.12 9.41
N ALA A 71 8.64 -1.34 9.07
CA ALA A 71 9.21 -2.04 7.93
C ALA A 71 9.00 -1.27 6.62
N ALA A 72 7.85 -0.60 6.45
CA ALA A 72 7.57 0.23 5.28
C ALA A 72 8.48 1.45 5.19
N VAL A 73 8.83 2.08 6.32
CA VAL A 73 9.80 3.20 6.34
C VAL A 73 11.23 2.68 6.08
N ARG A 74 11.64 1.62 6.77
CA ARG A 74 12.99 1.05 6.69
C ARG A 74 13.29 0.35 5.36
N SER A 75 12.26 -0.04 4.60
CA SER A 75 12.44 -0.67 3.28
C SER A 75 12.81 0.33 2.18
N ARG A 76 12.61 1.63 2.39
CA ARG A 76 12.90 2.65 1.38
C ARG A 76 14.36 2.60 0.95
N GLY A 77 14.60 2.49 -0.35
CA GLY A 77 15.94 2.40 -0.94
C GLY A 77 16.57 1.00 -0.88
N LEU A 78 15.88 0.01 -0.31
CA LEU A 78 16.28 -1.40 -0.34
C LEU A 78 15.83 -2.08 -1.63
N TYR A 79 16.17 -1.48 -2.78
CA TYR A 79 15.82 -2.02 -4.09
C TYR A 79 16.43 -3.41 -4.29
N ALA A 80 15.60 -4.35 -4.73
CA ALA A 80 15.95 -5.75 -4.92
C ALA A 80 16.98 -5.94 -6.06
N VAL A 81 17.06 -5.03 -7.03
CA VAL A 81 18.05 -5.10 -8.10
C VAL A 81 19.48 -5.09 -7.57
N LYS A 82 19.73 -4.49 -6.40
CA LYS A 82 21.06 -4.40 -5.77
C LYS A 82 21.38 -5.68 -5.00
N PRO A 83 22.37 -6.49 -5.42
CA PRO A 83 22.76 -7.69 -4.68
C PRO A 83 23.25 -7.38 -3.26
N SER A 84 23.82 -6.19 -3.04
CA SER A 84 24.26 -5.71 -1.71
C SER A 84 23.11 -5.46 -0.73
N ASN A 85 21.87 -5.29 -1.21
CA ASN A 85 20.69 -5.14 -0.38
C ASN A 85 20.09 -6.48 0.05
N ARG A 86 20.41 -7.60 -0.63
CA ARG A 86 19.77 -8.90 -0.41
C ARG A 86 19.70 -9.31 1.06
N ALA A 87 20.82 -9.27 1.78
CA ALA A 87 20.86 -9.63 3.19
C ALA A 87 20.03 -8.68 4.08
N LYS A 88 19.98 -7.39 3.75
CA LYS A 88 19.19 -6.39 4.49
C LYS A 88 17.70 -6.57 4.27
N ILE A 89 17.29 -6.86 3.03
CA ILE A 89 15.89 -7.17 2.67
C ILE A 89 15.40 -8.38 3.45
N ILE A 90 16.18 -9.48 3.42
CA ILE A 90 15.84 -10.71 4.15
C ILE A 90 15.73 -10.42 5.65
N ALA A 91 16.72 -9.73 6.23
CA ALA A 91 16.71 -9.39 7.65
C ALA A 91 15.51 -8.51 8.04
N LEU A 92 15.14 -7.54 7.21
CA LEU A 92 14.01 -6.66 7.44
C LEU A 92 12.68 -7.42 7.41
N LEU A 93 12.46 -8.24 6.39
CA LEU A 93 11.22 -9.03 6.23
C LEU A 93 11.09 -10.11 7.32
N ASP A 94 12.20 -10.75 7.71
CA ASP A 94 12.25 -11.71 8.83
C ASP A 94 11.96 -11.02 10.17
N SER A 95 12.55 -9.86 10.41
CA SER A 95 12.32 -9.08 11.64
C SER A 95 10.88 -8.59 11.75
N ARG A 96 10.26 -8.19 10.63
CA ARG A 96 8.85 -7.79 10.57
C ARG A 96 7.93 -8.92 11.00
N ARG A 97 8.05 -10.11 10.37
CA ARG A 97 7.14 -11.24 10.62
C ARG A 97 7.33 -11.85 12.02
N ARG A 98 8.52 -11.66 12.63
CA ARG A 98 8.88 -12.18 13.96
C ARG A 98 8.94 -11.09 15.04
N SER A 99 8.36 -9.92 14.80
CA SER A 99 8.47 -8.76 15.71
C SER A 99 8.09 -9.10 17.15
N GLU A 100 6.94 -9.76 17.35
CA GLU A 100 6.47 -10.20 18.67
C GLU A 100 7.41 -11.22 19.32
N GLU A 101 7.89 -12.20 18.54
CA GLU A 101 8.84 -13.21 19.02
C GLU A 101 10.14 -12.56 19.48
N ILE A 102 10.68 -11.64 18.67
CA ILE A 102 11.92 -10.90 18.95
C ILE A 102 11.77 -10.05 20.22
N ARG A 103 10.65 -9.33 20.37
CA ARG A 103 10.35 -8.54 21.57
C ARG A 103 10.24 -9.42 22.80
N ARG A 104 9.45 -10.50 22.73
CA ARG A 104 9.19 -11.42 23.86
C ARG A 104 10.46 -12.11 24.33
N LEU A 105 11.33 -12.51 23.41
CA LEU A 105 12.56 -13.25 23.72
C LEU A 105 13.78 -12.35 23.91
N GLY A 106 13.66 -11.03 23.67
CA GLY A 106 14.77 -10.08 23.78
C GLY A 106 15.92 -10.39 22.82
N LEU A 107 15.60 -10.88 21.61
CA LEU A 107 16.60 -11.39 20.65
C LEU A 107 17.35 -10.30 19.88
N SER A 108 16.90 -9.05 19.95
CA SER A 108 17.53 -7.93 19.25
C SER A 108 18.18 -6.97 20.22
N SER A 109 19.36 -6.46 19.85
CA SER A 109 19.80 -5.17 20.37
C SER A 109 18.89 -4.07 19.83
N TRP A 110 18.56 -3.09 20.66
CA TRP A 110 17.74 -1.94 20.29
C TRP A 110 18.22 -1.27 18.97
N PRO A 111 17.33 -0.74 18.11
CA PRO A 111 15.87 -0.68 18.24
C PRO A 111 15.15 -1.99 17.87
N PHE A 112 13.98 -2.22 18.46
CA PHE A 112 13.13 -3.36 18.11
C PHE A 112 12.48 -3.18 16.72
N PRO A 113 12.01 -4.27 16.08
CA PRO A 113 11.34 -4.19 14.78
C PRO A 113 10.03 -3.38 14.80
N ASP A 114 9.44 -3.20 15.97
CA ASP A 114 8.17 -2.53 16.23
C ASP A 114 8.34 -1.26 17.10
N GLU A 115 9.55 -0.70 17.16
CA GLU A 115 9.84 0.58 17.80
C GLU A 115 10.66 1.51 16.89
N PRO A 116 10.29 2.80 16.80
CA PRO A 116 11.09 3.78 16.06
C PRO A 116 12.51 3.89 16.65
N ALA A 117 13.50 3.97 15.77
CA ALA A 117 14.91 4.08 16.10
C ALA A 117 15.27 5.47 16.63
N ASP A 118 14.61 6.51 16.12
CA ASP A 118 14.89 7.89 16.49
C ASP A 118 13.72 8.82 16.11
N VAL A 119 13.91 10.11 16.40
CA VAL A 119 12.98 11.18 16.05
C VAL A 119 12.71 11.26 14.54
N GLU A 120 13.72 11.02 13.71
CA GLU A 120 13.60 11.16 12.26
C GLU A 120 12.72 10.04 11.69
N GLU A 121 12.94 8.79 12.13
CA GLU A 121 12.06 7.67 11.78
C GLU A 121 10.63 7.91 12.27
N THR A 122 10.45 8.51 13.45
CA THR A 122 9.13 8.89 13.98
C THR A 122 8.42 9.90 13.06
N ILE A 123 9.13 10.91 12.55
CA ILE A 123 8.60 11.90 11.60
C ILE A 123 8.24 11.22 10.26
N GLN A 124 9.08 10.31 9.78
CA GLN A 124 8.82 9.55 8.56
C GLN A 124 7.57 8.66 8.69
N LEU A 125 7.36 8.03 9.85
CA LEU A 125 6.17 7.24 10.16
C LEU A 125 4.91 8.11 10.17
N LEU A 126 4.96 9.29 10.77
CA LEU A 126 3.84 10.25 10.77
C LEU A 126 3.49 10.68 9.34
N HIS A 127 4.49 11.03 8.52
CA HIS A 127 4.25 11.44 7.13
C HIS A 127 3.74 10.29 6.26
N LEU A 128 4.22 9.07 6.47
CA LEU A 128 3.71 7.90 5.78
C LEU A 128 2.24 7.63 6.16
N HIS A 129 1.92 7.76 7.44
CA HIS A 129 0.55 7.57 7.93
C HIS A 129 -0.40 8.64 7.42
N GLU A 130 0.03 9.90 7.32
CA GLU A 130 -0.74 10.98 6.68
C GLU A 130 -1.16 10.62 5.24
N LYS A 131 -0.27 9.96 4.49
CA LYS A 131 -0.57 9.45 3.14
C LYS A 131 -1.51 8.24 3.17
N ALA A 132 -1.35 7.35 4.15
CA ALA A 132 -2.24 6.22 4.35
C ALA A 132 -3.67 6.69 4.63
N THR A 133 -3.84 7.66 5.53
CA THR A 133 -5.13 8.27 5.87
C THR A 133 -5.73 9.01 4.68
N PHE A 134 -4.91 9.69 3.87
CA PHE A 134 -5.39 10.29 2.63
C PHE A 134 -6.00 9.26 1.67
N LEU A 135 -5.36 8.10 1.46
CA LEU A 135 -5.92 7.03 0.63
C LEU A 135 -7.12 6.35 1.27
N LEU A 136 -7.15 6.21 2.60
CA LEU A 136 -8.32 5.69 3.32
C LEU A 136 -9.53 6.62 3.11
N ASP A 137 -9.33 7.94 3.20
CA ASP A 137 -10.37 8.93 2.93
C ASP A 137 -10.74 9.01 1.45
N ASP A 138 -9.80 8.79 0.52
CA ASP A 138 -10.12 8.61 -0.91
C ASP A 138 -11.00 7.37 -1.10
N TYR A 139 -10.59 6.20 -0.58
CA TYR A 139 -11.33 4.93 -0.70
C TYR A 139 -12.78 5.06 -0.22
N ARG A 140 -13.02 5.79 0.88
CA ARG A 140 -14.38 6.09 1.36
C ARG A 140 -15.27 6.76 0.31
N ARG A 141 -14.69 7.55 -0.59
CA ARG A 141 -15.38 8.31 -1.64
C ARG A 141 -15.37 7.61 -2.98
N THR A 142 -14.41 6.72 -3.22
CA THR A 142 -14.09 6.20 -4.55
C THR A 142 -14.10 4.67 -4.64
N ALA A 143 -14.45 3.96 -3.55
CA ALA A 143 -14.60 2.52 -3.56
C ALA A 143 -15.48 2.06 -4.74
N ALA A 144 -14.99 1.03 -5.43
CA ALA A 144 -15.65 0.50 -6.59
C ALA A 144 -16.94 -0.23 -6.21
N ARG A 145 -17.93 -0.06 -7.08
CA ARG A 145 -19.29 -0.57 -6.91
C ARG A 145 -19.32 -2.08 -7.21
N PRO A 146 -19.86 -2.92 -6.30
CA PRO A 146 -20.19 -4.30 -6.63
C PRO A 146 -21.21 -4.37 -7.78
N ALA A 147 -21.02 -5.30 -8.72
CA ALA A 147 -21.77 -5.31 -9.98
C ALA A 147 -23.30 -5.36 -9.81
N TRP A 148 -23.77 -5.99 -8.73
CA TRP A 148 -25.19 -6.19 -8.41
C TRP A 148 -25.88 -5.02 -7.70
N ILE A 149 -25.14 -4.03 -7.19
CA ILE A 149 -25.74 -2.86 -6.54
C ILE A 149 -26.01 -1.81 -7.60
N GLU A 150 -27.22 -1.25 -7.67
CA GLU A 150 -27.55 -0.22 -8.67
C GLU A 150 -26.63 1.02 -8.59
N LEU A 151 -26.25 1.57 -9.75
CA LEU A 151 -25.31 2.70 -9.84
C LEU A 151 -25.81 3.96 -9.10
N GLU A 152 -27.10 4.27 -9.23
CA GLU A 152 -27.70 5.43 -8.57
C GLU A 152 -27.73 5.25 -7.05
N LYS A 153 -28.06 4.05 -6.56
CA LYS A 153 -27.99 3.72 -5.14
C LYS A 153 -26.56 3.86 -4.62
N TRP A 154 -25.58 3.34 -5.36
CA TRP A 154 -24.17 3.44 -4.97
C TRP A 154 -23.70 4.89 -4.81
N LYS A 155 -24.00 5.74 -5.80
CA LYS A 155 -23.56 7.14 -5.81
C LYS A 155 -24.30 8.03 -4.82
N ASN A 156 -25.61 7.84 -4.65
CA ASN A 156 -26.47 8.79 -3.94
C ASN A 156 -26.74 8.38 -2.48
N GLU A 157 -26.68 7.08 -2.16
CA GLU A 157 -27.06 6.56 -0.84
C GLU A 157 -25.91 5.91 -0.08
N ILE A 158 -24.94 5.32 -0.79
CA ILE A 158 -23.88 4.51 -0.18
C ILE A 158 -22.57 5.29 -0.04
N LEU A 159 -22.18 6.06 -1.05
CA LEU A 159 -20.99 6.91 -1.01
C LEU A 159 -21.29 8.29 -0.38
N PRO A 160 -20.36 8.86 0.42
CA PRO A 160 -19.13 8.25 0.91
C PRO A 160 -19.38 7.26 2.05
N HIS A 161 -18.59 6.18 2.10
CA HIS A 161 -18.68 5.19 3.16
C HIS A 161 -18.22 5.73 4.51
N THR A 162 -18.91 5.29 5.55
CA THR A 162 -18.37 5.28 6.92
C THR A 162 -17.78 3.90 7.16
N LEU A 163 -16.45 3.80 7.20
CA LEU A 163 -15.75 2.54 7.40
C LEU A 163 -15.74 2.15 8.87
N SER A 164 -16.01 0.88 9.17
CA SER A 164 -15.85 0.35 10.52
C SER A 164 -14.36 0.26 10.89
N ARG A 165 -14.06 0.10 12.18
CA ARG A 165 -12.67 -0.03 12.64
C ARG A 165 -11.96 -1.25 12.05
N ILE A 166 -12.70 -2.32 11.75
CA ILE A 166 -12.14 -3.53 11.13
C ILE A 166 -11.76 -3.22 9.68
N GLU A 167 -12.65 -2.57 8.92
CA GLU A 167 -12.40 -2.17 7.53
C GLU A 167 -11.20 -1.23 7.41
N GLN A 168 -11.11 -0.22 8.29
CA GLN A 168 -9.97 0.69 8.36
C GLN A 168 -8.67 -0.07 8.64
N ARG A 169 -8.70 -1.04 9.56
CA ARG A 169 -7.53 -1.86 9.90
C ARG A 169 -7.08 -2.75 8.75
N ARG A 170 -8.02 -3.41 8.05
CA ARG A 170 -7.73 -4.22 6.86
C ARG A 170 -7.11 -3.37 5.75
N PHE A 171 -7.69 -2.19 5.49
CA PHE A 171 -7.18 -1.24 4.51
C PHE A 171 -5.77 -0.76 4.85
N LEU A 172 -5.53 -0.27 6.07
CA LEU A 172 -4.21 0.22 6.49
C LEU A 172 -3.16 -0.89 6.47
N ARG A 173 -3.53 -2.10 6.89
CA ARG A 173 -2.66 -3.28 6.81
C ARG A 173 -2.25 -3.59 5.37
N ALA A 174 -3.19 -3.56 4.43
CA ALA A 174 -2.91 -3.72 3.01
C ALA A 174 -2.00 -2.60 2.47
N PHE A 175 -2.27 -1.33 2.84
CA PHE A 175 -1.45 -0.18 2.49
C PHE A 175 0.01 -0.36 2.89
N TYR A 176 0.29 -0.68 4.17
CA TYR A 176 1.68 -0.79 4.64
C TYR A 176 2.41 -1.97 3.98
N ARG A 177 1.73 -3.08 3.73
CA ARG A 177 2.31 -4.22 3.01
C ARG A 177 2.65 -3.85 1.58
N MET A 178 1.73 -3.19 0.88
CA MET A 178 1.97 -2.71 -0.48
C MET A 178 3.10 -1.68 -0.54
N GLN A 179 3.21 -0.80 0.47
CA GLN A 179 4.34 0.10 0.60
C GLN A 179 5.67 -0.64 0.77
N ILE A 180 5.73 -1.69 1.60
CA ILE A 180 6.93 -2.52 1.75
C ILE A 180 7.28 -3.19 0.43
N TYR A 181 6.29 -3.81 -0.23
CA TYR A 181 6.48 -4.50 -1.51
C TYR A 181 7.00 -3.53 -2.57
N GLY A 182 6.33 -2.41 -2.79
CA GLY A 182 6.70 -1.40 -3.78
C GLY A 182 8.10 -0.80 -3.53
N ASN A 183 8.49 -0.60 -2.27
CA ASN A 183 9.83 -0.09 -1.93
C ASN A 183 10.97 -1.07 -2.28
N ILE A 184 10.71 -2.38 -2.23
CA ILE A 184 11.73 -3.42 -2.40
C ILE A 184 11.71 -3.97 -3.83
N PHE A 185 10.52 -4.36 -4.30
CA PHE A 185 10.30 -5.12 -5.53
C PHE A 185 9.57 -4.32 -6.62
N GLY A 186 8.96 -3.17 -6.29
CA GLY A 186 8.31 -2.31 -7.28
C GLY A 186 9.29 -1.41 -8.04
N ASP A 187 8.80 -0.72 -9.07
CA ASP A 187 9.62 0.18 -9.88
C ASP A 187 10.14 1.39 -9.09
N ILE A 188 11.33 1.86 -9.46
CA ILE A 188 11.98 2.99 -8.81
C ILE A 188 11.33 4.29 -9.30
N GLU A 189 10.78 5.07 -8.35
CA GLU A 189 10.28 6.41 -8.63
C GLU A 189 11.40 7.31 -9.16
N LEU A 190 11.16 7.86 -10.34
CA LEU A 190 12.00 8.84 -10.99
C LEU A 190 11.54 10.26 -10.61
N PRO A 191 12.40 11.06 -9.96
CA PRO A 191 12.08 12.44 -9.67
C PRO A 191 12.15 13.30 -10.94
N LEU A 192 11.37 14.38 -10.97
CA LEU A 192 11.52 15.40 -12.01
C LEU A 192 12.89 16.05 -11.93
N GLY A 193 13.56 16.17 -13.08
CA GLY A 193 14.91 16.72 -13.18
C GLY A 193 16.03 15.70 -12.98
N ALA A 194 15.73 14.41 -12.93
CA ALA A 194 16.75 13.39 -13.17
C ALA A 194 17.28 13.52 -14.61
N ASP A 195 18.60 13.53 -14.78
CA ASP A 195 19.25 13.65 -16.09
C ASP A 195 19.24 12.32 -16.87
N ASP A 196 19.18 11.19 -16.16
CA ASP A 196 19.15 9.84 -16.72
C ASP A 196 18.44 8.86 -15.77
N VAL A 197 18.06 7.70 -16.30
CA VAL A 197 17.67 6.54 -15.49
C VAL A 197 18.95 5.94 -14.92
N GLU A 198 19.25 6.23 -13.65
CA GLU A 198 20.44 5.65 -13.01
C GLU A 198 20.34 4.12 -12.90
N GLU A 199 19.14 3.60 -12.63
CA GLU A 199 18.90 2.18 -12.36
C GLU A 199 17.39 1.87 -12.46
N GLU A 200 17.04 0.75 -13.09
CA GLU A 200 15.69 0.17 -13.01
C GLU A 200 15.69 -0.98 -11.99
N ASN A 201 14.56 -1.27 -11.36
CA ASN A 201 14.48 -2.36 -10.38
C ASN A 201 14.32 -3.74 -11.06
N GLU A 202 15.16 -4.04 -12.05
CA GLU A 202 15.15 -5.32 -12.81
C GLU A 202 15.78 -6.44 -11.98
N TRP A 203 15.15 -6.80 -10.86
CA TRP A 203 15.65 -7.83 -9.94
C TRP A 203 15.35 -9.26 -10.38
N PHE A 204 14.44 -9.44 -11.36
CA PHE A 204 14.00 -10.72 -11.91
C PHE A 204 14.71 -11.05 -13.23
N GLU A 205 14.54 -12.28 -13.73
CA GLU A 205 15.19 -12.73 -14.96
C GLU A 205 14.48 -12.13 -16.19
N MET A 206 15.11 -11.14 -16.81
CA MET A 206 14.66 -10.57 -18.06
C MET A 206 15.61 -11.01 -19.21
N TRP A 207 15.10 -11.85 -20.11
CA TRP A 207 15.74 -12.24 -21.38
C TRP A 207 17.24 -12.64 -21.30
N GLY A 208 17.64 -13.38 -20.25
CA GLY A 208 18.90 -14.14 -20.20
C GLY A 208 20.20 -13.34 -20.05
N SER A 209 20.14 -12.04 -19.71
CA SER A 209 21.33 -11.18 -19.60
C SER A 209 21.91 -11.06 -18.18
N GLN A 210 21.12 -11.33 -17.13
CA GLN A 210 21.54 -11.18 -15.74
C GLN A 210 20.94 -12.27 -14.83
N THR A 211 21.76 -12.79 -13.91
CA THR A 211 21.26 -13.66 -12.84
C THR A 211 20.39 -12.83 -11.90
N PRO A 212 19.12 -13.21 -11.66
CA PRO A 212 18.23 -12.43 -10.82
C PRO A 212 18.75 -12.35 -9.38
N THR A 213 18.54 -11.20 -8.72
CA THR A 213 18.92 -11.06 -7.30
C THR A 213 18.02 -11.89 -6.40
N PHE A 214 16.76 -12.10 -6.80
CA PHE A 214 15.80 -12.97 -6.14
C PHE A 214 15.01 -13.77 -7.18
N THR A 215 14.69 -15.02 -6.89
CA THR A 215 13.73 -15.78 -7.71
C THR A 215 12.29 -15.52 -7.25
N ASP A 216 11.30 -15.80 -8.10
CA ASP A 216 9.88 -15.64 -7.74
C ASP A 216 9.51 -16.47 -6.51
N GLY A 217 9.98 -17.71 -6.44
CA GLY A 217 9.78 -18.58 -5.27
C GLY A 217 10.45 -18.05 -4.00
N GLU A 218 11.59 -17.35 -4.09
CA GLU A 218 12.20 -16.69 -2.94
C GLU A 218 11.35 -15.51 -2.46
N ILE A 219 10.81 -14.70 -3.38
CA ILE A 219 9.96 -13.56 -3.03
C ILE A 219 8.65 -14.02 -2.43
N TRP A 220 8.07 -15.07 -2.99
CA TRP A 220 6.91 -15.73 -2.40
C TRP A 220 7.18 -16.08 -0.93
N ARG A 221 8.26 -16.84 -0.69
CA ARG A 221 8.65 -17.28 0.67
C ARG A 221 8.96 -16.11 1.60
N LEU A 222 9.63 -15.07 1.12
CA LEU A 222 10.06 -13.94 1.97
C LEU A 222 8.93 -12.97 2.27
N PHE A 223 8.07 -12.69 1.29
CA PHE A 223 7.08 -11.65 1.38
C PHE A 223 5.68 -12.18 1.65
N PHE A 224 5.16 -13.12 0.86
CA PHE A 224 3.75 -13.55 0.89
C PHE A 224 3.50 -14.76 1.80
N ALA A 225 4.40 -15.72 1.86
CA ALA A 225 4.27 -16.92 2.71
C ALA A 225 4.08 -16.62 4.21
N PRO A 226 4.52 -15.48 4.77
CA PRO A 226 4.18 -15.08 6.14
C PRO A 226 2.83 -14.38 6.32
N LEU A 227 2.09 -14.06 5.26
CA LEU A 227 0.79 -13.39 5.34
C LEU A 227 -0.31 -14.43 5.45
N ALA A 228 -1.33 -14.14 6.24
CA ALA A 228 -2.52 -14.99 6.22
C ALA A 228 -3.16 -14.98 4.81
N PRO A 229 -3.86 -16.04 4.41
CA PRO A 229 -4.46 -16.12 3.08
C PRO A 229 -5.39 -14.94 2.73
N TRP A 230 -6.29 -14.53 3.64
CA TRP A 230 -7.16 -13.36 3.43
C TRP A 230 -6.40 -12.03 3.46
N GLU A 231 -5.25 -11.98 4.12
CA GLU A 231 -4.40 -10.79 4.13
C GLU A 231 -3.74 -10.55 2.78
N VAL A 232 -3.50 -11.61 2.00
CA VAL A 232 -3.12 -11.52 0.60
C VAL A 232 -4.27 -10.96 -0.23
N GLU A 233 -5.50 -11.42 0.01
CA GLU A 233 -6.69 -10.92 -0.67
C GLU A 233 -6.97 -9.43 -0.35
N GLU A 234 -6.73 -9.00 0.89
CA GLU A 234 -6.76 -7.59 1.29
C GLU A 234 -5.71 -6.76 0.53
N PHE A 235 -4.47 -7.27 0.43
CA PHE A 235 -3.40 -6.66 -0.36
C PHE A 235 -3.85 -6.46 -1.82
N MET A 236 -4.47 -7.49 -2.41
CA MET A 236 -4.93 -7.45 -3.80
C MET A 236 -6.10 -6.51 -4.02
N CYS A 237 -7.06 -6.50 -3.10
CA CYS A 237 -8.17 -5.55 -3.14
C CYS A 237 -7.67 -4.10 -3.07
N PHE A 238 -6.66 -3.84 -2.22
CA PHE A 238 -6.05 -2.51 -2.13
C PHE A 238 -5.23 -2.16 -3.39
N TRP A 239 -4.45 -3.09 -3.93
CA TRP A 239 -3.75 -2.90 -5.21
C TRP A 239 -4.73 -2.57 -6.34
N ARG A 240 -5.83 -3.32 -6.43
CA ARG A 240 -6.86 -3.12 -7.46
C ARG A 240 -7.51 -1.76 -7.34
N HIS A 241 -7.73 -1.30 -6.11
CA HIS A 241 -8.16 0.07 -5.87
C HIS A 241 -7.12 1.09 -6.38
N CYS A 242 -5.83 0.95 -6.07
CA CYS A 242 -4.79 1.82 -6.61
C CYS A 242 -4.77 1.83 -8.14
N TYR A 243 -4.87 0.67 -8.78
CA TYR A 243 -4.98 0.52 -10.25
C TYR A 243 -6.17 1.32 -10.83
N GLN A 244 -7.34 1.25 -10.20
CA GLN A 244 -8.51 2.03 -10.59
C GLN A 244 -8.27 3.53 -10.41
N ARG A 245 -7.59 3.95 -9.33
CA ARG A 245 -7.31 5.37 -9.07
C ARG A 245 -6.31 5.99 -10.05
N TRP A 246 -5.51 5.19 -10.74
CA TRP A 246 -4.68 5.67 -11.85
C TRP A 246 -5.47 5.99 -13.12
N GLU A 247 -6.70 5.49 -13.28
CA GLU A 247 -7.47 5.65 -14.53
C GLU A 247 -7.66 7.12 -14.92
N GLU A 248 -8.13 7.95 -14.00
CA GLU A 248 -8.47 9.34 -14.27
C GLU A 248 -7.22 10.18 -14.65
N PRO A 249 -6.15 10.23 -13.83
CA PRO A 249 -4.92 10.93 -14.22
C PRO A 249 -4.33 10.41 -15.53
N TYR A 250 -4.33 9.09 -15.71
CA TYR A 250 -3.76 8.46 -16.90
C TYR A 250 -4.53 8.83 -18.17
N LEU A 251 -5.87 8.71 -18.15
CA LEU A 251 -6.72 9.04 -19.29
C LEU A 251 -6.69 10.53 -19.63
N GLU A 252 -6.62 11.41 -18.63
CA GLU A 252 -6.47 12.85 -18.83
C GLU A 252 -5.18 13.16 -19.60
N ILE A 253 -4.07 12.58 -19.15
CA ILE A 253 -2.75 12.79 -19.74
C ILE A 253 -2.66 12.13 -21.12
N SER A 254 -3.12 10.88 -21.27
CA SER A 254 -3.17 10.16 -22.55
C SER A 254 -3.95 10.95 -23.61
N LYS A 255 -5.12 11.50 -23.27
CA LYS A 255 -5.90 12.35 -24.17
C LYS A 255 -5.16 13.65 -24.54
N SER A 256 -4.49 14.27 -23.57
CA SER A 256 -3.70 15.48 -23.84
C SER A 256 -2.53 15.21 -24.79
N VAL A 257 -1.87 14.06 -24.65
CA VAL A 257 -0.75 13.65 -25.50
C VAL A 257 -1.23 13.25 -26.90
N ALA A 258 -2.36 12.53 -27.00
CA ALA A 258 -2.96 12.13 -28.27
C ALA A 258 -3.38 13.31 -29.17
N ALA A 259 -3.66 14.49 -28.60
CA ALA A 259 -3.94 15.70 -29.37
C ALA A 259 -2.78 16.11 -30.29
N TYR A 260 -1.54 15.75 -29.94
CA TYR A 260 -0.35 15.97 -30.78
C TYR A 260 -0.17 14.90 -31.86
N ALA A 261 -0.81 13.74 -31.75
CA ALA A 261 -0.73 12.69 -32.77
C ALA A 261 -1.50 13.07 -34.07
N ALA A 262 -2.59 13.84 -33.95
CA ALA A 262 -3.39 14.29 -35.09
C ALA A 262 -2.61 15.09 -36.17
N PRO A 263 -1.66 15.98 -35.82
CA PRO A 263 -0.76 16.61 -36.80
C PRO A 263 0.41 15.73 -37.29
N GLY A 264 0.45 14.45 -36.93
CA GLY A 264 1.45 13.48 -37.40
C GLY A 264 2.70 13.37 -36.52
N VAL A 265 2.65 13.84 -35.26
CA VAL A 265 3.71 13.58 -34.28
C VAL A 265 3.58 12.14 -33.81
N ILE A 266 4.66 11.36 -33.90
CA ILE A 266 4.64 9.93 -33.55
C ILE A 266 5.36 9.71 -32.23
N PHE A 267 6.52 10.35 -32.02
CA PHE A 267 7.34 10.15 -30.83
C PHE A 267 7.29 11.35 -29.89
N PHE A 268 7.43 11.13 -28.58
CA PHE A 268 7.61 12.24 -27.62
C PHE A 268 8.82 13.14 -27.95
N SER A 269 9.85 12.62 -28.63
CA SER A 269 11.00 13.42 -29.09
C SER A 269 10.63 14.48 -30.13
N ASP A 270 9.52 14.27 -30.84
CA ASP A 270 9.07 15.14 -31.93
C ASP A 270 8.13 16.24 -31.43
N LEU A 271 7.77 16.21 -30.14
CA LEU A 271 7.02 17.29 -29.50
C LEU A 271 7.83 18.60 -29.50
N PRO A 272 7.14 19.76 -29.49
CA PRO A 272 7.78 21.05 -29.25
C PRO A 272 8.66 21.01 -27.98
N PRO A 273 9.82 21.69 -27.93
CA PRO A 273 10.74 21.63 -26.78
C PRO A 273 10.09 21.87 -25.42
N GLU A 274 9.11 22.76 -25.35
CA GLU A 274 8.31 23.09 -24.16
C GLU A 274 7.28 22.03 -23.76
N GLU A 275 6.95 21.12 -24.69
CA GLU A 275 6.00 20.02 -24.49
C GLU A 275 6.68 18.67 -24.23
N ARG A 276 7.98 18.57 -24.46
CA ARG A 276 8.73 17.33 -24.24
C ARG A 276 8.73 16.97 -22.75
N PRO A 277 8.42 15.72 -22.38
CA PRO A 277 8.60 15.28 -21.02
C PRO A 277 10.09 15.38 -20.63
N PRO A 278 10.41 15.67 -19.36
CA PRO A 278 11.78 15.88 -18.90
C PRO A 278 12.65 14.63 -19.03
N LEU A 279 12.05 13.44 -18.96
CA LEU A 279 12.69 12.18 -19.27
C LEU A 279 11.73 11.30 -20.06
N ASN A 280 12.21 10.68 -21.14
CA ASN A 280 11.47 9.68 -21.88
C ASN A 280 12.16 8.33 -21.72
N ARG A 281 11.80 7.60 -20.65
CA ARG A 281 12.39 6.30 -20.29
C ARG A 281 12.43 5.31 -21.46
N LEU A 282 11.49 5.39 -22.41
CA LEU A 282 11.27 4.31 -23.37
C LEU A 282 11.13 4.73 -24.83
N LYS A 283 11.42 6.00 -25.17
CA LYS A 283 11.16 6.51 -26.52
C LYS A 283 9.72 6.20 -26.97
N LEU A 284 8.77 6.30 -26.04
CA LEU A 284 7.39 5.91 -26.28
C LEU A 284 6.83 6.64 -27.50
N ASP A 285 6.00 5.94 -28.27
CA ASP A 285 5.15 6.56 -29.28
C ASP A 285 3.95 7.16 -28.54
N LEU A 286 3.40 8.26 -29.07
CA LEU A 286 2.28 8.95 -28.43
C LEU A 286 1.03 8.07 -28.33
N ASP A 287 0.88 7.08 -29.22
CA ASP A 287 -0.23 6.12 -29.22
C ASP A 287 0.00 4.92 -28.30
N HIS A 288 1.25 4.60 -27.92
CA HIS A 288 1.55 3.55 -26.93
C HIS A 288 0.84 3.79 -25.59
N MET A 289 0.64 5.06 -25.20
CA MET A 289 -0.14 5.37 -24.00
C MET A 289 -1.57 4.83 -24.07
N HIS A 290 -2.21 4.89 -25.23
CA HIS A 290 -3.56 4.39 -25.38
C HIS A 290 -3.60 2.87 -25.54
N ILE A 291 -2.65 2.32 -26.30
CA ILE A 291 -2.57 0.87 -26.61
C ILE A 291 -2.26 0.06 -25.35
N HIS A 292 -1.32 0.52 -24.52
CA HIS A 292 -0.82 -0.18 -23.33
C HIS A 292 -1.34 0.40 -22.02
N GLN A 293 -2.53 1.01 -22.06
CA GLN A 293 -3.10 1.67 -20.88
C GLN A 293 -3.20 0.74 -19.66
N ASP A 294 -3.63 -0.50 -19.87
CA ASP A 294 -3.82 -1.43 -18.77
C ASP A 294 -2.47 -1.84 -18.16
N ASP A 295 -1.52 -2.27 -18.99
CA ASP A 295 -0.14 -2.61 -18.58
C ASP A 295 0.51 -1.47 -17.77
N HIS A 296 0.45 -0.24 -18.29
CA HIS A 296 1.05 0.92 -17.63
C HIS A 296 0.39 1.23 -16.29
N ARG A 297 -0.93 1.08 -16.18
CA ARG A 297 -1.64 1.33 -14.91
C ARG A 297 -1.37 0.26 -13.88
N GLU A 298 -1.16 -0.98 -14.29
CA GLU A 298 -0.76 -2.06 -13.38
C GLU A 298 0.61 -1.80 -12.79
N ILE A 299 1.58 -1.44 -13.64
CA ILE A 299 2.93 -1.03 -13.24
C ILE A 299 2.89 0.15 -12.26
N LEU A 300 2.16 1.22 -12.61
CA LEU A 300 1.98 2.39 -11.73
C LEU A 300 1.29 2.03 -10.41
N ALA A 301 0.43 1.02 -10.39
CA ALA A 301 -0.16 0.51 -9.17
C ALA A 301 0.86 -0.25 -8.32
N TYR A 302 1.84 -0.97 -8.88
CA TYR A 302 2.91 -1.65 -8.12
C TYR A 302 3.99 -0.75 -7.56
N MET A 303 4.12 0.45 -8.12
CA MET A 303 4.87 1.49 -7.45
C MET A 303 4.34 1.71 -6.04
N VAL A 304 5.11 2.42 -5.24
CA VAL A 304 4.72 2.72 -3.86
C VAL A 304 3.39 3.49 -3.81
N PRO A 305 2.43 3.11 -2.93
CA PRO A 305 1.17 3.84 -2.77
C PRO A 305 1.35 5.34 -2.50
N THR A 306 2.46 5.73 -1.87
CA THR A 306 2.82 7.14 -1.68
C THR A 306 3.02 7.93 -2.97
N PHE A 307 3.37 7.27 -4.08
CA PHE A 307 3.50 7.90 -5.39
C PHE A 307 2.12 8.21 -6.00
N LEU A 308 1.15 7.30 -5.86
CA LEU A 308 -0.24 7.59 -6.21
C LEU A 308 -0.77 8.81 -5.43
N VAL A 309 -0.50 8.89 -4.12
CA VAL A 309 -0.88 10.06 -3.31
C VAL A 309 -0.26 11.35 -3.86
N LYS A 310 1.01 11.29 -4.29
CA LYS A 310 1.70 12.44 -4.89
C LYS A 310 0.98 12.89 -6.18
N ILE A 311 0.61 11.97 -7.06
CA ILE A 311 -0.14 12.28 -8.29
C ILE A 311 -1.53 12.82 -8.01
N LEU A 312 -2.27 12.24 -7.06
CA LEU A 312 -3.63 12.69 -6.73
C LEU A 312 -3.64 14.06 -6.04
N ARG A 313 -2.58 14.42 -5.30
CA ARG A 313 -2.45 15.74 -4.67
C ARG A 313 -1.92 16.82 -5.61
N GLU A 314 -1.17 16.46 -6.64
CA GLU A 314 -0.59 17.42 -7.58
C GLU A 314 -1.69 18.12 -8.40
N GLN A 315 -1.77 19.44 -8.22
CA GLN A 315 -2.78 20.29 -8.86
C GLN A 315 -2.27 20.87 -10.18
N ASP A 316 -0.96 21.02 -10.33
CA ASP A 316 -0.37 21.51 -11.57
C ASP A 316 -0.35 20.38 -12.61
N PHE A 317 -1.18 20.54 -13.64
CA PHE A 317 -1.32 19.55 -14.70
C PHE A 317 0.03 19.19 -15.35
N ARG A 318 0.89 20.18 -15.62
CA ARG A 318 2.19 19.97 -16.27
C ARG A 318 3.10 19.10 -15.40
N THR A 319 3.22 19.43 -14.13
CA THR A 319 4.00 18.68 -13.15
C THR A 319 3.48 17.26 -13.01
N ARG A 320 2.16 17.08 -12.90
CA ARG A 320 1.52 15.76 -12.80
C ARG A 320 1.74 14.92 -14.05
N ARG A 321 1.59 15.52 -15.24
CA ARG A 321 1.87 14.91 -16.55
C ARG A 321 3.30 14.41 -16.60
N ASP A 322 4.25 15.28 -16.30
CA ASP A 322 5.67 14.97 -16.40
C ASP A 322 6.10 13.90 -15.39
N LEU A 323 5.51 13.91 -14.18
CA LEU A 323 5.73 12.85 -13.18
C LEU A 323 5.24 11.50 -13.67
N LEU A 324 4.02 11.44 -14.22
CA LEU A 324 3.44 10.20 -14.74
C LEU A 324 4.25 9.69 -15.94
N LEU A 325 4.58 10.54 -16.91
CA LEU A 325 5.33 10.13 -18.10
C LEU A 325 6.76 9.68 -17.78
N ALA A 326 7.41 10.28 -16.78
CA ALA A 326 8.73 9.84 -16.33
C ALA A 326 8.71 8.47 -15.61
N ASN A 327 7.54 8.02 -15.14
CA ASN A 327 7.39 6.82 -14.33
C ASN A 327 6.59 5.69 -15.01
N ILE A 328 6.10 5.91 -16.23
CA ILE A 328 5.60 4.82 -17.06
C ILE A 328 6.77 4.01 -17.60
N VAL A 329 6.70 2.71 -17.40
CA VAL A 329 7.59 1.72 -18.00
C VAL A 329 6.80 0.71 -18.84
N ILE A 330 7.36 0.23 -19.94
CA ILE A 330 6.88 -0.92 -20.72
C ILE A 330 7.67 -2.11 -20.16
N HIS A 331 7.15 -2.69 -19.09
CA HIS A 331 7.57 -4.02 -18.69
C HIS A 331 6.51 -5.01 -19.18
N ASN A 332 6.96 -6.14 -19.72
CA ASN A 332 6.09 -7.26 -20.07
C ASN A 332 5.70 -8.10 -18.84
N HIS A 333 5.80 -7.52 -17.63
CA HIS A 333 5.63 -8.23 -16.37
C HIS A 333 4.43 -7.65 -15.62
N SER A 334 3.22 -8.01 -16.06
CA SER A 334 2.02 -7.76 -15.27
C SER A 334 2.04 -8.66 -14.04
N PHE A 335 1.77 -8.15 -12.86
CA PHE A 335 1.78 -9.00 -11.66
C PHE A 335 0.58 -9.96 -11.61
N VAL A 336 -0.48 -9.73 -12.37
CA VAL A 336 -1.57 -10.70 -12.49
C VAL A 336 -1.11 -11.92 -13.29
N GLU A 337 -0.25 -11.74 -14.31
CA GLU A 337 0.32 -12.84 -15.08
C GLU A 337 1.57 -13.44 -14.42
N TYR A 338 2.28 -12.66 -13.59
CA TYR A 338 3.53 -13.02 -12.95
C TYR A 338 3.50 -12.82 -11.43
N TRP A 339 2.36 -13.15 -10.83
CA TRP A 339 2.24 -13.26 -9.39
C TRP A 339 3.33 -14.23 -8.90
N PRO A 340 4.17 -13.89 -7.89
CA PRO A 340 5.21 -14.81 -7.47
C PRO A 340 4.58 -16.12 -7.01
N GLU A 341 4.67 -17.17 -7.83
CA GLU A 341 4.02 -18.44 -7.50
C GLU A 341 4.91 -19.24 -6.52
N PRO A 342 4.30 -20.08 -5.69
CA PRO A 342 5.06 -21.06 -4.93
C PRO A 342 5.81 -21.93 -5.94
N SER A 343 7.13 -22.05 -5.79
CA SER A 343 7.94 -22.92 -6.65
C SER A 343 7.35 -24.35 -6.62
N GLY A 344 6.79 -24.81 -7.75
CA GLY A 344 6.12 -26.12 -7.85
C GLY A 344 7.01 -27.33 -7.60
N ASP A 345 8.32 -27.13 -7.41
CA ASP A 345 9.32 -28.18 -7.24
C ASP A 345 9.21 -28.94 -5.89
N ASP A 346 8.58 -28.37 -4.85
CA ASP A 346 8.57 -28.94 -3.49
C ASP A 346 7.21 -29.55 -3.05
N GLY A 347 6.18 -29.51 -3.89
CA GLY A 347 4.88 -30.20 -3.65
C GLY A 347 4.07 -29.75 -2.42
N ALA A 348 4.55 -28.75 -1.66
CA ALA A 348 3.82 -28.09 -0.58
C ALA A 348 4.07 -26.58 -0.68
N LEU A 349 3.04 -25.76 -0.46
CA LEU A 349 3.20 -24.33 -0.19
C LEU A 349 3.81 -24.17 1.21
N PRO A 350 5.09 -23.80 1.36
CA PRO A 350 5.65 -23.64 2.68
C PRO A 350 5.22 -22.27 3.21
N LEU A 351 4.00 -22.18 3.74
CA LEU A 351 3.61 -21.05 4.59
C LEU A 351 4.65 -20.94 5.72
N LEU A 352 4.94 -19.70 6.12
CA LEU A 352 5.90 -19.41 7.18
C LEU A 352 5.19 -18.72 8.33
N TYR A 353 5.70 -18.90 9.55
CA TYR A 353 5.21 -18.16 10.70
C TYR A 353 5.13 -16.65 10.40
N PRO A 354 3.97 -16.01 10.68
CA PRO A 354 2.82 -16.55 11.42
C PRO A 354 1.74 -17.28 10.60
N ALA A 355 1.81 -17.32 9.27
CA ALA A 355 0.74 -17.89 8.43
C ALA A 355 0.67 -19.42 8.45
N ASP A 356 1.79 -20.09 8.73
CA ASP A 356 1.86 -21.56 8.88
C ASP A 356 0.86 -22.13 9.91
N ARG A 357 0.49 -21.34 10.92
CA ARG A 357 -0.55 -21.71 11.91
C ARG A 357 -1.94 -21.93 11.31
N PHE A 358 -2.17 -21.47 10.07
CA PHE A 358 -3.42 -21.66 9.35
C PHE A 358 -3.39 -22.86 8.42
N ASP A 359 -2.23 -23.53 8.26
CA ASP A 359 -2.10 -24.70 7.41
C ASP A 359 -2.65 -25.95 8.11
N PHE A 360 -3.93 -26.22 7.85
CA PHE A 360 -4.63 -27.42 8.29
C PHE A 360 -4.64 -28.50 7.19
N GLY A 361 -3.91 -28.31 6.08
CA GLY A 361 -3.95 -29.18 4.91
C GLY A 361 -5.39 -29.35 4.39
N THR A 362 -5.89 -30.59 4.45
CA THR A 362 -7.25 -30.94 4.03
C THR A 362 -8.32 -30.75 5.12
N ASP A 363 -7.95 -30.42 6.36
CA ASP A 363 -8.89 -30.25 7.48
C ASP A 363 -9.52 -28.85 7.52
N VAL A 364 -10.42 -28.60 6.57
CA VAL A 364 -11.20 -27.35 6.46
C VAL A 364 -12.04 -27.09 7.73
N SER A 365 -12.53 -28.14 8.39
CA SER A 365 -13.34 -28.00 9.61
C SER A 365 -12.50 -27.53 10.80
N GLY A 366 -11.30 -28.08 10.96
CA GLY A 366 -10.31 -27.62 11.94
C GLY A 366 -9.91 -26.17 11.72
N LEU A 367 -9.68 -25.76 10.46
CA LEU A 367 -9.39 -24.36 10.13
C LEU A 367 -10.55 -23.43 10.55
N LYS A 368 -11.80 -23.76 10.20
CA LYS A 368 -12.97 -22.96 10.61
C LYS A 368 -13.06 -22.82 12.13
N ALA A 369 -12.94 -23.93 12.85
CA ALA A 369 -12.99 -23.92 14.31
C ALA A 369 -11.85 -23.09 14.92
N TYR A 370 -10.66 -23.11 14.32
CA TYR A 370 -9.54 -22.27 14.77
C TYR A 370 -9.78 -20.78 14.51
N LEU A 371 -10.28 -20.41 13.32
CA LEU A 371 -10.60 -19.03 12.97
C LEU A 371 -11.62 -18.41 13.96
N GLU A 372 -12.61 -19.18 14.40
CA GLU A 372 -13.60 -18.75 15.41
C GLU A 372 -12.98 -18.39 16.77
N THR A 373 -11.76 -18.86 17.07
CA THR A 373 -11.05 -18.53 18.32
C THR A 373 -10.28 -17.22 18.27
N LEU A 374 -10.07 -16.67 17.08
CA LEU A 374 -9.23 -15.47 16.88
C LEU A 374 -10.03 -14.19 17.13
N PRO A 375 -9.38 -13.06 17.41
CA PRO A 375 -10.08 -11.77 17.42
C PRO A 375 -10.52 -11.39 16.00
N PRO A 376 -11.60 -10.60 15.81
CA PRO A 376 -12.17 -10.31 14.49
C PRO A 376 -11.20 -9.70 13.47
N HIS A 377 -10.20 -8.93 13.93
CA HIS A 377 -9.21 -8.31 13.05
C HIS A 377 -8.12 -9.28 12.54
N GLU A 378 -8.03 -10.47 13.13
CA GLU A 378 -7.19 -11.59 12.69
C GLU A 378 -8.00 -12.66 11.93
N GLN A 379 -9.27 -12.39 11.62
CA GLN A 379 -10.13 -13.30 10.87
C GLN A 379 -10.38 -12.80 9.44
N PRO A 380 -10.60 -13.72 8.48
CA PRO A 380 -11.21 -13.36 7.20
C PRO A 380 -12.64 -12.85 7.42
N ASN A 381 -13.22 -12.21 6.40
CA ASN A 381 -14.66 -11.93 6.41
C ASN A 381 -15.47 -13.13 5.91
N ILE A 382 -16.79 -13.01 6.03
CA ILE A 382 -17.74 -14.03 5.57
C ILE A 382 -17.65 -14.28 4.06
N ALA A 383 -17.35 -13.27 3.24
CA ALA A 383 -17.26 -13.42 1.80
C ALA A 383 -16.04 -14.27 1.40
N TRP A 384 -14.89 -14.05 2.05
CA TRP A 384 -13.72 -14.90 1.92
C TRP A 384 -14.01 -16.33 2.40
N THR A 385 -14.69 -16.47 3.52
CA THR A 385 -15.06 -17.79 4.07
C THR A 385 -15.98 -18.57 3.12
N GLN A 386 -17.01 -17.94 2.56
CA GLN A 386 -17.87 -18.57 1.56
C GLN A 386 -17.12 -18.87 0.26
N ARG A 387 -16.17 -18.00 -0.12
CA ARG A 387 -15.42 -18.21 -1.36
C ARG A 387 -14.49 -19.41 -1.27
N TRP A 388 -13.80 -19.60 -0.15
CA TRP A 388 -12.69 -20.54 -0.05
C TRP A 388 -12.95 -21.74 0.84
N LEU A 389 -13.88 -21.65 1.79
CA LEU A 389 -14.15 -22.69 2.77
C LEU A 389 -15.56 -23.31 2.64
N ASP A 390 -16.31 -23.01 1.58
CA ASP A 390 -17.63 -23.61 1.37
C ASP A 390 -17.52 -25.12 1.09
N ALA A 391 -18.37 -25.90 1.76
CA ALA A 391 -18.31 -27.36 1.75
C ALA A 391 -18.76 -27.97 0.41
N GLU A 392 -19.43 -27.19 -0.44
CA GLU A 392 -19.81 -27.62 -1.79
C GLU A 392 -18.62 -27.60 -2.77
N ARG A 393 -17.44 -27.10 -2.35
CA ARG A 393 -16.26 -27.03 -3.20
C ARG A 393 -15.22 -28.08 -2.87
N ASP A 394 -14.66 -28.67 -3.93
CA ASP A 394 -13.54 -29.59 -3.84
C ASP A 394 -12.23 -28.78 -3.97
N PHE A 395 -11.85 -28.11 -2.88
CA PHE A 395 -10.53 -27.52 -2.72
C PHE A 395 -9.70 -28.43 -1.81
N PRO A 396 -9.11 -29.52 -2.35
CA PRO A 396 -8.33 -30.46 -1.54
C PRO A 396 -7.14 -29.78 -0.86
N GLN A 397 -6.68 -28.64 -1.38
CA GLN A 397 -5.66 -27.80 -0.75
C GLN A 397 -6.07 -26.33 -0.85
N VAL A 398 -6.96 -25.89 0.05
CA VAL A 398 -7.56 -24.54 0.08
C VAL A 398 -6.57 -23.43 -0.26
N PHE A 399 -5.34 -23.50 0.26
CA PHE A 399 -4.35 -22.44 0.04
C PHE A 399 -3.69 -22.51 -1.32
N GLU A 400 -3.36 -23.70 -1.82
CA GLU A 400 -2.86 -23.86 -3.20
C GLU A 400 -3.89 -23.35 -4.20
N ASP A 401 -5.13 -23.79 -4.03
CA ASP A 401 -6.25 -23.38 -4.86
C ASP A 401 -6.51 -21.86 -4.77
N MET A 402 -6.40 -21.27 -3.57
CA MET A 402 -6.54 -19.83 -3.43
C MET A 402 -5.51 -19.08 -4.26
N TYR A 403 -4.23 -19.44 -4.17
CA TYR A 403 -3.19 -18.72 -4.90
C TYR A 403 -3.25 -18.96 -6.41
N SER A 404 -3.66 -20.14 -6.86
CA SER A 404 -3.84 -20.44 -8.28
C SER A 404 -5.08 -19.79 -8.89
N TYR A 405 -6.18 -19.63 -8.14
CA TYR A 405 -7.46 -19.19 -8.69
C TYR A 405 -7.87 -17.76 -8.30
N ALA A 406 -7.27 -17.14 -7.28
CA ALA A 406 -7.62 -15.78 -6.86
C ALA A 406 -7.41 -14.72 -7.96
N PRO A 407 -6.31 -14.74 -8.77
CA PRO A 407 -6.09 -13.76 -9.83
C PRO A 407 -7.19 -13.67 -10.89
N TYR A 408 -7.96 -14.74 -11.08
CA TYR A 408 -9.02 -14.80 -12.07
C TYR A 408 -10.38 -14.32 -11.54
N SER A 409 -10.41 -13.72 -10.34
CA SER A 409 -11.64 -13.28 -9.70
C SER A 409 -11.92 -11.78 -9.90
N GLY A 410 -13.14 -11.44 -10.32
CA GLY A 410 -13.64 -10.06 -10.26
C GLY A 410 -13.87 -9.54 -8.83
N CYS A 411 -13.69 -10.36 -7.79
CA CYS A 411 -13.95 -9.96 -6.41
C CYS A 411 -13.00 -8.87 -5.90
N TRP A 412 -11.79 -8.77 -6.45
CA TRP A 412 -10.87 -7.69 -6.13
C TRP A 412 -11.38 -6.33 -6.61
N ASP A 413 -12.17 -6.30 -7.69
CA ASP A 413 -12.65 -5.07 -8.30
C ASP A 413 -13.45 -4.22 -7.33
N TRP A 414 -14.29 -4.86 -6.50
CA TRP A 414 -15.10 -4.18 -5.50
C TRP A 414 -14.54 -4.29 -4.07
N GLY A 415 -13.32 -4.84 -3.93
CA GLY A 415 -12.60 -4.87 -2.66
C GLY A 415 -13.16 -5.84 -1.62
N TYR A 416 -13.67 -7.00 -2.03
CA TYR A 416 -14.45 -7.90 -1.18
C TYR A 416 -13.82 -8.24 0.17
N ALA A 417 -12.49 -8.38 0.25
CA ALA A 417 -11.76 -8.77 1.45
C ALA A 417 -11.64 -7.63 2.48
N ILE A 418 -11.87 -6.38 2.08
CA ILE A 418 -11.76 -5.21 2.96
C ILE A 418 -13.00 -5.04 3.84
N TRP A 419 -14.19 -5.30 3.29
CA TRP A 419 -15.47 -5.04 3.95
C TRP A 419 -15.70 -5.96 5.15
N ASP A 420 -16.41 -5.43 6.15
CA ASP A 420 -16.87 -6.22 7.29
C ASP A 420 -18.11 -7.06 6.98
N ASP A 421 -18.44 -7.95 7.90
CA ASP A 421 -19.48 -8.96 7.68
C ASP A 421 -20.87 -8.32 7.64
N GLU A 422 -21.13 -7.35 8.52
CA GLU A 422 -22.40 -6.62 8.55
C GLU A 422 -22.69 -5.93 7.21
N ARG A 423 -21.68 -5.28 6.62
CA ARG A 423 -21.83 -4.63 5.31
C ARG A 423 -22.05 -5.62 4.19
N LEU A 424 -21.30 -6.73 4.19
CA LEU A 424 -21.44 -7.78 3.17
C LEU A 424 -22.84 -8.41 3.20
N ILE A 425 -23.41 -8.60 4.39
CA ILE A 425 -24.80 -9.06 4.56
C ILE A 425 -25.78 -8.01 4.07
N GLU A 426 -25.61 -6.74 4.47
CA GLU A 426 -26.48 -5.63 4.05
C GLU A 426 -26.53 -5.49 2.51
N TRP A 427 -25.39 -5.70 1.84
CA TRP A 427 -25.28 -5.63 0.39
C TRP A 427 -25.79 -6.88 -0.33
N GLY A 428 -26.20 -7.93 0.40
CA GLY A 428 -26.63 -9.20 -0.19
C GLY A 428 -25.50 -9.94 -0.90
N ALA A 429 -24.23 -9.66 -0.57
CA ALA A 429 -23.07 -10.19 -1.28
C ALA A 429 -23.10 -11.73 -1.39
N MET A 430 -23.57 -12.39 -0.33
CA MET A 430 -23.57 -13.85 -0.19
C MET A 430 -24.47 -14.60 -1.20
N ASP A 431 -25.39 -13.88 -1.84
CA ASP A 431 -26.28 -14.43 -2.85
C ASP A 431 -25.67 -14.43 -4.27
N HIS A 432 -24.53 -13.75 -4.46
CA HIS A 432 -23.95 -13.51 -5.78
C HIS A 432 -22.96 -14.58 -6.24
N LEU A 433 -23.07 -14.92 -7.52
CA LEU A 433 -22.30 -15.99 -8.18
C LEU A 433 -20.80 -15.73 -8.21
N GLU A 434 -20.35 -14.47 -8.22
CA GLU A 434 -18.92 -14.12 -8.22
C GLU A 434 -18.19 -14.66 -6.98
N LEU A 435 -18.87 -14.68 -5.83
CA LEU A 435 -18.36 -15.31 -4.60
C LEU A 435 -18.45 -16.83 -4.64
N ARG A 436 -19.31 -17.40 -5.50
CA ARG A 436 -19.48 -18.85 -5.69
C ARG A 436 -18.43 -19.49 -6.62
N GLY A 437 -17.56 -18.68 -7.23
CA GLY A 437 -16.45 -19.16 -8.08
C GLY A 437 -16.92 -19.89 -9.35
N PRO A 438 -16.01 -20.23 -10.28
CA PRO A 438 -16.35 -21.19 -11.32
C PRO A 438 -16.66 -22.54 -10.66
N LEU A 439 -17.83 -23.12 -10.98
CA LEU A 439 -18.08 -24.54 -10.73
C LEU A 439 -17.05 -25.31 -11.57
N THR A 440 -16.16 -26.05 -10.92
CA THR A 440 -15.23 -26.97 -11.59
C THR A 440 -15.95 -28.13 -12.25
#